data_AF-A0A6J7L2N6-F1
#
_entry.id   AF-A0A6J7L2N6-F1
#
_cell.length_a   1.000
_cell.length_b   1.000
_cell.length_c   1.000
_cell.angle_alpha   90.00
_cell.angle_beta   90.00
_cell.angle_gamma   90.00
#
_symmetry.space_group_name_H-M   'P 1'
#
loop_
_entity.id
_entity.type
_entity.pdbx_description
1 polymer ?
#
loop_
_entity_poly.entity_id
_entity_poly.type
_entity_poly.pdbx_seq_one_letter_code
_entity_poly.pdbx_strand_id
1 'polypeptide(L)'
;MHARRAFALGGVLLVAALVGCGNDTSTSPAGGGADGRAVPVVLAGTPDGAVPSVFGHTRESAALMLAQQGLEVRFDEQISCEPAGRPVGTAPGAGAEASPGSTVTVLLAHQGATTDCGGDRRQPWLFVDFATGRGPSPRFADEVDLFVDGARSGTLSGADAARGRWGEGSALDILRRGSEEVLRVDHTYRMPELQVIAGTPPDTWCGVARPQELGDREALTLSVAFAETATKARCPARVALYDRGGAIDVVVAWSEGARGSRPEPVPDVVGLPLAQARDKVAAAGYPSLLEELETCHPRSGVVEQAPTQQAVDEDGDDDPNWYGPVTLVVEVPHTVRDCDRLDAAAQGFLRFARGGPPPAWAPEVQQLLGYALWDTVAASAADDPATWALCSASSPDDCAVSPLLVAARDVEVETDESSDVTRFPDRETCELIDLGGLPSGLLVERQIVVYPAELQSCDDDWAIWLWIDERGRITTVNLLVPEA
;
A
#
# COMPACT_ATOMS: atom_id res chain seq x y z
N MET A 1 -28.04 -9.43 72.89
CA MET A 1 -28.37 -10.87 72.97
C MET A 1 -27.52 -11.62 71.94
N HIS A 2 -26.86 -12.68 72.41
CA HIS A 2 -26.17 -13.75 71.67
C HIS A 2 -24.94 -13.40 70.82
N ALA A 3 -23.79 -13.56 71.49
CA ALA A 3 -22.54 -14.00 70.88
C ALA A 3 -22.60 -15.49 70.54
N ARG A 4 -21.93 -15.92 69.46
CA ARG A 4 -21.18 -17.19 69.44
C ARG A 4 -19.87 -17.03 68.66
N ARG A 5 -18.79 -17.21 69.42
CA ARG A 5 -17.41 -17.47 69.02
C ARG A 5 -17.27 -18.93 68.60
N ALA A 6 -16.28 -19.24 67.75
CA ALA A 6 -15.16 -20.15 68.01
C ALA A 6 -14.50 -20.51 66.67
N PHE A 7 -13.21 -20.20 66.41
CA PHE A 7 -12.00 -20.91 66.88
C PHE A 7 -12.06 -22.42 66.56
N ALA A 8 -11.05 -23.12 66.08
CA ALA A 8 -9.69 -22.92 65.55
C ALA A 8 -9.24 -24.36 65.13
N LEU A 9 -8.08 -24.72 64.58
CA LEU A 9 -6.70 -24.52 65.03
C LEU A 9 -5.85 -25.54 64.23
N GLY A 10 -4.57 -25.23 64.00
CA GLY A 10 -3.51 -26.19 63.64
C GLY A 10 -2.89 -25.88 62.28
N GLY A 11 -1.74 -25.22 62.13
CA GLY A 11 -0.64 -24.97 63.05
C GLY A 11 0.54 -25.89 62.71
N VAL A 12 1.60 -25.35 62.12
CA VAL A 12 3.02 -25.59 62.45
C VAL A 12 3.84 -24.38 61.96
N LEU A 13 4.70 -23.89 62.85
CA LEU A 13 5.68 -22.81 62.64
C LEU A 13 6.97 -23.29 61.94
N LEU A 14 7.66 -22.31 61.36
CA LEU A 14 9.10 -21.98 61.51
C LEU A 14 10.05 -22.12 60.28
N VAL A 15 10.16 -20.98 59.57
CA VAL A 15 11.36 -20.21 59.16
C VAL A 15 12.51 -20.90 58.41
N ALA A 16 12.77 -20.40 57.20
CA ALA A 16 14.09 -19.90 56.79
C ALA A 16 13.94 -18.89 55.65
N ALA A 17 14.43 -17.66 55.89
CA ALA A 17 14.48 -16.57 54.94
C ALA A 17 15.60 -16.80 53.91
N LEU A 18 15.36 -16.46 52.64
CA LEU A 18 16.39 -15.98 51.71
C LEU A 18 15.77 -14.97 50.75
N VAL A 19 16.51 -13.90 50.56
CA VAL A 19 16.22 -12.67 49.81
C VAL A 19 15.97 -12.96 48.32
N GLY A 20 14.93 -12.36 47.75
CA GLY A 20 14.68 -12.28 46.32
C GLY A 20 13.55 -11.30 46.05
N CYS A 21 13.88 -10.21 45.34
CA CYS A 21 13.04 -9.04 45.07
C CYS A 21 11.67 -9.39 44.47
N GLY A 22 10.68 -8.54 44.77
CA GLY A 22 9.26 -8.76 44.49
C GLY A 22 8.93 -9.06 43.03
N ASN A 23 8.17 -10.14 42.84
CA ASN A 23 7.24 -10.28 41.73
C ASN A 23 6.06 -9.35 42.00
N ASP A 24 5.97 -8.24 41.28
CA ASP A 24 4.69 -7.58 41.07
C ASP A 24 3.96 -8.26 39.91
N THR A 25 2.73 -8.62 40.23
CA THR A 25 1.75 -9.31 39.42
C THR A 25 1.51 -8.61 38.09
N SER A 26 1.57 -9.42 37.03
CA SER A 26 1.00 -9.16 35.72
C SER A 26 -0.49 -8.78 35.84
N THR A 27 -0.78 -7.49 35.77
CA THR A 27 -2.06 -6.97 35.30
C THR A 27 -1.81 -6.32 33.95
N SER A 28 -2.19 -7.05 32.90
CA SER A 28 -2.29 -6.53 31.54
C SER A 28 -3.41 -5.50 31.49
N PRO A 29 -3.16 -4.24 31.07
CA PRO A 29 -4.20 -3.39 30.56
C PRO A 29 -4.41 -3.75 29.09
N ALA A 30 -5.54 -4.38 28.78
CA ALA A 30 -6.14 -4.28 27.47
C ALA A 30 -6.43 -2.80 27.18
N GLY A 31 -6.07 -2.34 25.97
CA GLY A 31 -6.35 -0.99 25.49
C GLY A 31 -5.12 -0.09 25.40
N GLY A 32 -4.39 -0.20 24.28
CA GLY A 32 -3.36 0.75 23.89
C GLY A 32 -3.30 0.78 22.37
N GLY A 33 -4.06 1.68 21.74
CA GLY A 33 -3.87 2.02 20.33
C GLY A 33 -2.46 2.54 20.15
N ALA A 34 -1.64 1.80 19.41
CA ALA A 34 -0.34 2.26 18.96
C ALA A 34 -0.56 3.25 17.82
N ASP A 35 -0.74 4.53 18.18
CA ASP A 35 -0.69 5.61 17.22
C ASP A 35 0.79 5.79 16.84
N GLY A 36 1.25 4.99 15.87
CA GLY A 36 2.60 4.96 15.30
C GLY A 36 2.92 6.28 14.61
N ARG A 37 3.16 7.31 15.40
CA ARG A 37 3.24 8.69 14.93
C ARG A 37 4.52 8.89 14.12
N ALA A 38 4.36 8.96 12.81
CA ALA A 38 5.43 9.32 11.90
C ALA A 38 5.87 10.78 12.12
N VAL A 39 7.16 11.01 12.36
CA VAL A 39 7.72 12.35 12.59
C VAL A 39 8.86 12.58 11.61
N PRO A 40 8.83 13.66 10.81
CA PRO A 40 9.97 14.02 9.96
C PRO A 40 11.14 14.49 10.85
N VAL A 41 12.31 13.93 10.58
CA VAL A 41 13.57 14.21 11.27
C VAL A 41 14.62 14.43 10.20
N VAL A 42 15.41 15.50 10.29
CA VAL A 42 16.58 15.66 9.44
C VAL A 42 17.65 14.64 9.86
N LEU A 43 18.08 13.72 8.97
CA LEU A 43 19.21 12.81 9.26
C LEU A 43 20.57 13.36 8.83
N ALA A 44 20.67 14.66 8.56
CA ALA A 44 21.96 15.33 8.68
C ALA A 44 22.35 15.38 10.18
N GLY A 45 22.85 14.26 10.70
CA GLY A 45 23.23 14.09 12.12
C GLY A 45 22.26 13.21 12.92
N THR A 46 22.19 11.92 12.57
CA THR A 46 21.58 10.88 13.42
C THR A 46 22.10 10.95 14.87
N PRO A 47 21.42 10.32 15.85
CA PRO A 47 22.10 9.89 17.07
C PRO A 47 23.40 9.13 16.70
N ASP A 48 24.45 9.30 17.49
CA ASP A 48 25.73 8.60 17.28
C ASP A 48 25.47 7.10 17.07
N GLY A 49 25.93 6.55 15.93
CA GLY A 49 25.86 5.11 15.65
C GLY A 49 24.65 4.62 14.85
N ALA A 50 23.97 5.46 14.05
CA ALA A 50 22.99 5.00 13.07
C ALA A 50 23.44 5.27 11.61
N VAL A 51 22.93 4.49 10.65
CA VAL A 51 23.24 4.63 9.22
C VAL A 51 22.60 5.92 8.67
N PRO A 52 23.36 6.88 8.13
CA PRO A 52 22.81 8.08 7.50
C PRO A 52 21.99 7.80 6.23
N SER A 53 21.07 8.70 5.89
CA SER A 53 20.37 8.68 4.60
C SER A 53 21.33 8.95 3.43
N VAL A 54 21.20 8.19 2.35
CA VAL A 54 21.95 8.40 1.09
C VAL A 54 21.13 9.12 0.02
N PHE A 55 19.89 9.53 0.32
CA PHE A 55 19.06 10.27 -0.62
C PHE A 55 19.74 11.60 -1.05
N GLY A 56 19.63 11.93 -2.34
CA GLY A 56 20.26 13.12 -2.89
C GLY A 56 21.80 13.08 -2.92
N HIS A 57 22.45 11.98 -2.51
CA HIS A 57 23.89 11.81 -2.66
C HIS A 57 24.24 11.20 -4.01
N THR A 58 25.46 11.50 -4.47
CA THR A 58 26.13 10.73 -5.52
C THR A 58 26.81 9.50 -4.89
N ARG A 59 27.25 8.55 -5.71
CA ARG A 59 28.04 7.40 -5.24
C ARG A 59 29.24 7.85 -4.38
N GLU A 60 29.97 8.84 -4.85
CA GLU A 60 31.19 9.35 -4.20
C GLU A 60 30.87 10.10 -2.91
N SER A 61 29.85 10.97 -2.93
CA SER A 61 29.48 11.74 -1.73
C SER A 61 28.80 10.89 -0.67
N ALA A 62 28.04 9.86 -1.05
CA ALA A 62 27.51 8.86 -0.11
C ALA A 62 28.64 8.09 0.56
N ALA A 63 29.61 7.59 -0.22
CA ALA A 63 30.75 6.85 0.32
C ALA A 63 31.57 7.70 1.29
N LEU A 64 31.84 8.96 0.94
CA LEU A 64 32.58 9.88 1.80
C LEU A 64 31.83 10.13 3.12
N MET A 65 30.53 10.42 3.05
CA MET A 65 29.70 10.66 4.23
C MET A 65 29.69 9.44 5.17
N LEU A 66 29.46 8.23 4.63
CA LEU A 66 29.44 7.00 5.42
C LEU A 66 30.82 6.69 6.03
N ALA A 67 31.89 6.86 5.26
CA ALA A 67 33.26 6.67 5.75
C ALA A 67 33.64 7.67 6.88
N GLN A 68 33.14 8.91 6.80
CA GLN A 68 33.33 9.91 7.87
C GLN A 68 32.64 9.51 9.18
N GLN A 69 31.60 8.68 9.12
CA GLN A 69 30.95 8.07 10.29
C GLN A 69 31.68 6.80 10.78
N GLY A 70 32.83 6.48 10.20
CA GLY A 70 33.60 5.28 10.54
C GLY A 70 32.99 3.98 10.03
N LEU A 71 32.10 4.04 9.04
CA LEU A 71 31.46 2.86 8.43
C LEU A 71 32.28 2.36 7.23
N GLU A 72 32.34 1.04 7.04
CA GLU A 72 32.92 0.45 5.83
C GLU A 72 31.87 0.43 4.72
N VAL A 73 32.23 0.89 3.52
CA VAL A 73 31.26 1.04 2.41
C VAL A 73 31.45 -0.06 1.36
N ARG A 74 30.36 -0.73 1.01
CA ARG A 74 30.25 -1.59 -0.18
C ARG A 74 29.19 -1.04 -1.12
N PHE A 75 29.21 -1.51 -2.36
CA PHE A 75 28.20 -1.17 -3.35
C PHE A 75 27.59 -2.44 -3.91
N ASP A 76 26.28 -2.39 -4.12
CA ASP A 76 25.53 -3.39 -4.88
C ASP A 76 24.51 -2.69 -5.77
N GLU A 77 23.94 -3.39 -6.74
CA GLU A 77 22.94 -2.85 -7.66
C GLU A 77 21.52 -3.24 -7.24
N GLN A 78 20.58 -2.32 -7.43
CA GLN A 78 19.16 -2.54 -7.22
C GLN A 78 18.38 -2.02 -8.42
N ILE A 79 17.39 -2.78 -8.87
CA ILE A 79 16.49 -2.34 -9.94
C ILE A 79 15.75 -1.08 -9.47
N SER A 80 15.94 0.00 -10.19
CA SER A 80 15.30 1.29 -9.92
C SER A 80 15.26 2.13 -11.18
N CYS A 81 14.31 3.06 -11.24
CA CYS A 81 14.20 3.99 -12.35
C CYS A 81 15.08 5.22 -12.23
N GLU A 82 15.77 5.39 -11.11
CA GLU A 82 16.74 6.47 -10.97
C GLU A 82 17.93 6.34 -11.92
N PRO A 83 18.64 7.45 -12.23
CA PRO A 83 19.82 7.41 -13.08
C PRO A 83 20.82 6.36 -12.58
N ALA A 84 21.32 5.54 -13.51
CA ALA A 84 22.21 4.43 -13.19
C ALA A 84 23.41 4.88 -12.32
N GLY A 85 23.70 4.11 -11.27
CA GLY A 85 24.76 4.43 -10.31
C GLY A 85 24.36 5.41 -9.21
N ARG A 86 23.11 5.88 -9.18
CA ARG A 86 22.60 6.74 -8.09
C ARG A 86 22.23 5.90 -6.86
N PRO A 87 22.66 6.28 -5.65
CA PRO A 87 22.18 5.65 -4.42
C PRO A 87 20.66 5.71 -4.30
N VAL A 88 20.04 4.55 -4.06
CA VAL A 88 18.60 4.40 -3.84
C VAL A 88 18.27 3.76 -2.48
N GLY A 89 19.30 3.26 -1.78
CA GLY A 89 19.12 2.56 -0.51
C GLY A 89 20.43 2.20 0.15
N THR A 90 20.34 1.70 1.38
CA THR A 90 21.44 1.05 2.08
C THR A 90 20.97 -0.26 2.72
N ALA A 91 21.91 -1.17 2.95
CA ALA A 91 21.74 -2.37 3.76
C ALA A 91 22.90 -2.46 4.78
N PRO A 92 22.66 -2.35 6.11
CA PRO A 92 21.38 -2.02 6.76
C PRO A 92 20.75 -0.70 6.29
N GLY A 93 19.42 -0.59 6.39
CA GLY A 93 18.67 0.58 5.96
C GLY A 93 19.02 1.85 6.72
N ALA A 94 18.70 3.01 6.16
CA ALA A 94 18.89 4.30 6.82
C ALA A 94 18.26 4.27 8.22
N GLY A 95 18.98 4.81 9.19
CA GLY A 95 18.61 4.87 10.60
C GLY A 95 18.74 3.56 11.38
N ALA A 96 19.14 2.46 10.75
CA ALA A 96 19.54 1.25 11.49
C ALA A 96 20.80 1.51 12.33
N GLU A 97 20.91 0.88 13.50
CA GLU A 97 22.10 0.98 14.34
C GLU A 97 23.31 0.32 13.65
N ALA A 98 24.43 1.04 13.61
CA ALA A 98 25.68 0.58 13.06
C ALA A 98 26.85 1.07 13.95
N SER A 99 27.61 0.11 14.48
CA SER A 99 28.84 0.41 15.22
C SER A 99 29.96 0.85 14.26
N PRO A 100 30.93 1.68 14.71
CA PRO A 100 32.12 1.97 13.92
C PRO A 100 32.80 0.70 13.41
N GLY A 101 33.21 0.69 12.14
CA GLY A 101 33.77 -0.47 11.43
C GLY A 101 32.74 -1.43 10.84
N SER A 102 31.44 -1.23 11.07
CA SER A 102 30.40 -2.04 10.44
C SER A 102 30.34 -1.76 8.94
N THR A 103 30.06 -2.80 8.14
CA THR A 103 29.86 -2.67 6.70
C THR A 103 28.43 -2.22 6.38
N VAL A 104 28.30 -1.16 5.59
CA VAL A 104 27.06 -0.70 4.96
C VAL A 104 27.18 -0.87 3.44
N THR A 105 26.24 -1.59 2.85
CA THR A 105 26.13 -1.74 1.40
C THR A 105 25.22 -0.64 0.86
N VAL A 106 25.74 0.24 0.00
CA VAL A 106 24.95 1.24 -0.72
C VAL A 106 24.37 0.58 -1.97
N LEU A 107 23.04 0.59 -2.08
CA LEU A 107 22.31 0.07 -3.22
C LEU A 107 22.25 1.16 -4.30
N LEU A 108 22.81 0.87 -5.46
CA LEU A 108 22.87 1.78 -6.60
C LEU A 108 21.81 1.41 -7.63
N ALA A 109 21.13 2.41 -8.16
CA ALA A 109 20.16 2.24 -9.22
C ALA A 109 20.79 1.56 -10.44
N HIS A 110 20.12 0.55 -10.94
CA HIS A 110 20.37 -0.08 -12.22
C HIS A 110 19.03 -0.24 -12.94
N GLN A 111 18.99 0.06 -14.24
CA GLN A 111 17.81 -0.16 -15.07
C GLN A 111 17.90 -1.56 -15.69
N GLY A 112 17.00 -2.46 -15.29
CA GLY A 112 16.93 -3.80 -15.87
C GLY A 112 16.52 -3.75 -17.35
N ALA A 113 16.83 -4.81 -18.10
CA ALA A 113 16.59 -4.86 -19.55
C ALA A 113 15.10 -4.71 -19.97
N THR A 114 14.17 -4.93 -19.04
CA THR A 114 12.72 -4.84 -19.25
C THR A 114 12.05 -3.73 -18.43
N THR A 115 12.81 -2.90 -17.72
CA THR A 115 12.25 -1.86 -16.86
C THR A 115 11.84 -0.65 -17.71
N ASP A 116 10.53 -0.42 -17.86
CA ASP A 116 10.01 0.84 -18.41
C ASP A 116 9.94 1.88 -17.29
N CYS A 117 10.85 2.84 -17.34
CA CYS A 117 11.02 3.82 -16.27
C CYS A 117 10.31 5.13 -16.48
N GLY A 118 9.68 5.33 -17.65
CA GLY A 118 9.03 6.58 -18.01
C GLY A 118 9.98 7.78 -18.04
N GLY A 119 10.17 8.40 -19.21
CA GLY A 119 10.91 9.65 -19.34
C GLY A 119 12.39 9.61 -18.90
N ASP A 120 13.08 10.74 -19.05
CA ASP A 120 14.50 10.89 -18.66
C ASP A 120 14.62 11.54 -17.28
N ARG A 121 15.08 10.77 -16.28
CA ARG A 121 15.25 11.25 -14.90
C ARG A 121 16.57 12.01 -14.65
N ARG A 122 17.46 12.15 -15.66
CA ARG A 122 18.73 12.88 -15.50
C ARG A 122 18.53 14.37 -15.26
N GLN A 123 17.61 15.02 -15.98
CA GLN A 123 17.37 16.45 -15.86
C GLN A 123 16.74 16.85 -14.51
N PRO A 124 15.73 16.13 -13.96
CA PRO A 124 15.25 16.38 -12.61
C PRO A 124 16.37 16.32 -11.57
N TRP A 125 17.17 15.24 -11.61
CA TRP A 125 18.26 15.06 -10.65
C TRP A 125 19.38 16.08 -10.80
N LEU A 126 19.67 16.58 -12.00
CA LEU A 126 20.61 17.68 -12.20
C LEU A 126 20.23 18.91 -11.34
N PHE A 127 18.94 19.24 -11.26
CA PHE A 127 18.50 20.38 -10.45
C PHE A 127 18.58 20.09 -8.94
N VAL A 128 18.23 18.87 -8.50
CA VAL A 128 18.37 18.46 -7.09
C VAL A 128 19.84 18.43 -6.66
N ASP A 129 20.74 17.92 -7.51
CA ASP A 129 22.17 17.89 -7.25
C ASP A 129 22.74 19.31 -7.18
N PHE A 130 22.25 20.22 -8.03
CA PHE A 130 22.58 21.65 -7.94
C PHE A 130 22.07 22.29 -6.64
N ALA A 131 20.82 22.04 -6.26
CA ALA A 131 20.21 22.58 -5.04
C ALA A 131 20.91 22.11 -3.76
N THR A 132 21.41 20.87 -3.76
CA THR A 132 22.18 20.29 -2.64
C THR A 132 23.67 20.63 -2.69
N GLY A 133 24.14 21.36 -3.71
CA GLY A 133 25.54 21.76 -3.87
C GLY A 133 26.47 20.61 -4.27
N ARG A 134 25.92 19.51 -4.79
CA ARG A 134 26.62 18.25 -5.14
C ARG A 134 26.76 18.04 -6.65
N GLY A 135 26.11 18.88 -7.45
CA GLY A 135 26.10 18.79 -8.90
C GLY A 135 26.45 20.11 -9.59
N PRO A 136 26.69 20.05 -10.91
CA PRO A 136 26.89 21.24 -11.72
C PRO A 136 25.60 22.07 -11.83
N SER A 137 25.75 23.34 -12.17
CA SER A 137 24.61 24.20 -12.43
C SER A 137 23.85 23.80 -13.70
N PRO A 138 22.52 23.74 -13.68
CA PRO A 138 21.71 23.60 -14.89
C PRO A 138 21.78 24.87 -15.73
N ARG A 139 21.29 24.78 -16.98
CA ARG A 139 21.26 25.93 -17.88
C ARG A 139 20.12 26.86 -17.48
N PHE A 140 20.47 28.09 -17.13
CA PHE A 140 19.52 29.17 -16.85
C PHE A 140 19.42 30.14 -18.03
N ALA A 141 18.25 30.76 -18.22
CA ALA A 141 18.06 31.86 -19.14
C ALA A 141 18.75 33.14 -18.63
N ASP A 142 18.80 34.19 -19.44
CA ASP A 142 19.46 35.45 -19.07
C ASP A 142 18.83 36.10 -17.82
N GLU A 143 17.51 35.94 -17.67
CA GLU A 143 16.74 36.31 -16.49
C GLU A 143 15.94 35.10 -16.01
N VAL A 144 15.90 34.89 -14.70
CA VAL A 144 15.20 33.78 -14.04
C VAL A 144 14.27 34.35 -12.98
N ASP A 145 12.98 34.18 -13.19
CA ASP A 145 11.96 34.62 -12.24
C ASP A 145 11.71 33.55 -11.18
N LEU A 146 11.62 33.99 -9.93
CA LEU A 146 11.52 33.13 -8.77
C LEU A 146 10.21 33.36 -8.04
N PHE A 147 9.52 32.27 -7.72
CA PHE A 147 8.30 32.26 -6.92
C PHE A 147 8.44 31.27 -5.77
N VAL A 148 7.95 31.65 -4.59
CA VAL A 148 7.87 30.78 -3.41
C VAL A 148 6.49 30.97 -2.81
N ASP A 149 5.78 29.87 -2.59
CA ASP A 149 4.47 29.83 -1.94
C ASP A 149 3.47 30.83 -2.56
N GLY A 150 3.47 30.89 -3.90
CA GLY A 150 2.56 31.71 -4.71
C GLY A 150 2.98 33.19 -4.85
N ALA A 151 4.00 33.64 -4.11
CA ALA A 151 4.51 34.99 -4.18
C ALA A 151 5.80 35.07 -5.01
N ARG A 152 5.95 36.13 -5.81
CA ARG A 152 7.22 36.41 -6.52
C ARG A 152 8.28 36.80 -5.50
N SER A 153 9.33 36.00 -5.37
CA SER A 153 10.43 36.23 -4.43
C SER A 153 11.56 37.08 -5.04
N GLY A 154 11.68 37.11 -6.37
CA GLY A 154 12.63 37.97 -7.07
C GLY A 154 12.89 37.58 -8.51
N THR A 155 13.91 38.20 -9.10
CA THR A 155 14.50 37.83 -10.40
C THR A 155 16.01 37.76 -10.24
N LEU A 156 16.63 36.72 -10.77
CA LEU A 156 18.08 36.59 -10.86
C LEU A 156 18.54 36.71 -12.30
N SER A 157 19.75 37.22 -12.52
CA SER A 157 20.43 36.98 -13.79
C SER A 157 20.76 35.49 -13.93
N GLY A 158 20.87 34.96 -15.15
CA GLY A 158 21.29 33.57 -15.36
C GLY A 158 22.63 33.24 -14.70
N ALA A 159 23.55 34.21 -14.66
CA ALA A 159 24.84 34.06 -13.99
C ALA A 159 24.72 34.02 -12.46
N ASP A 160 23.80 34.77 -11.86
CA ASP A 160 23.50 34.71 -10.42
C ASP A 160 22.74 33.45 -10.05
N ALA A 161 21.77 33.06 -10.87
CA ALA A 161 21.04 31.81 -10.74
C ALA A 161 22.03 30.63 -10.71
N ALA A 162 22.98 30.60 -11.64
CA ALA A 162 23.99 29.54 -11.74
C ALA A 162 24.97 29.45 -10.55
N ARG A 163 25.09 30.49 -9.73
CA ARG A 163 25.93 30.48 -8.51
C ARG A 163 25.31 29.72 -7.35
N GLY A 164 24.01 29.43 -7.40
CA GLY A 164 23.30 28.64 -6.37
C GLY A 164 23.11 29.34 -5.02
N ARG A 165 23.35 30.65 -4.92
CA ARG A 165 23.21 31.42 -3.66
C ARG A 165 21.90 32.19 -3.59
N TRP A 166 20.78 31.46 -3.60
CA TRP A 166 19.43 32.06 -3.73
C TRP A 166 18.83 32.53 -2.40
N GLY A 167 19.49 32.23 -1.27
CA GLY A 167 19.05 32.64 0.06
C GLY A 167 18.18 31.61 0.78
N GLU A 168 17.93 31.86 2.06
CA GLU A 168 17.06 31.04 2.91
C GLU A 168 15.61 31.08 2.42
N GLY A 169 14.92 29.93 2.46
CA GLY A 169 13.54 29.80 1.97
C GLY A 169 13.40 29.81 0.44
N SER A 170 14.50 29.88 -0.31
CA SER A 170 14.48 29.76 -1.77
C SER A 170 14.13 28.35 -2.23
N ALA A 171 13.82 28.19 -3.53
CA ALA A 171 13.60 26.88 -4.16
C ALA A 171 14.75 25.88 -3.89
N LEU A 172 16.00 26.35 -3.94
CA LEU A 172 17.16 25.51 -3.66
C LEU A 172 17.21 25.09 -2.18
N ASP A 173 16.91 26.02 -1.26
CA ASP A 173 16.88 25.74 0.17
C ASP A 173 15.74 24.77 0.55
N ILE A 174 14.58 24.90 -0.09
CA ILE A 174 13.42 24.01 0.08
C ILE A 174 13.77 22.58 -0.33
N LEU A 175 14.31 22.37 -1.55
CA LEU A 175 14.71 21.03 -2.00
C LEU A 175 15.85 20.46 -1.17
N ARG A 176 16.82 21.30 -0.78
CA ARG A 176 17.94 20.87 0.07
C ARG A 176 17.44 20.35 1.41
N ARG A 177 16.57 21.09 2.10
CA ARG A 177 15.96 20.65 3.37
C ARG A 177 15.17 19.36 3.19
N GLY A 178 14.27 19.31 2.20
CA GLY A 178 13.48 18.09 1.94
C GLY A 178 14.35 16.88 1.62
N SER A 179 15.51 17.06 0.98
CA SER A 179 16.46 15.98 0.68
C SER A 179 17.26 15.50 1.89
N GLU A 180 17.39 16.33 2.93
CA GLU A 180 18.10 16.01 4.18
C GLU A 180 17.17 15.37 5.24
N GLU A 181 15.85 15.48 5.03
CA GLU A 181 14.82 14.89 5.87
C GLU A 181 14.70 13.38 5.65
N VAL A 182 14.37 12.66 6.73
CA VAL A 182 13.81 11.32 6.69
C VAL A 182 12.55 11.28 7.53
N LEU A 183 11.72 10.29 7.28
CA LEU A 183 10.57 10.01 8.11
C LEU A 183 10.91 8.93 9.12
N ARG A 184 10.80 9.24 10.42
CA ARG A 184 10.87 8.22 11.46
C ARG A 184 9.47 7.63 11.69
N VAL A 185 9.32 6.33 11.50
CA VAL A 185 8.11 5.56 11.81
C VAL A 185 8.51 4.51 12.85
N ASP A 186 8.02 4.68 14.09
CA ASP A 186 8.40 3.90 15.27
C ASP A 186 9.93 3.88 15.52
N HIS A 187 10.58 2.74 15.26
CA HIS A 187 12.03 2.53 15.39
C HIS A 187 12.74 2.47 14.04
N THR A 188 12.04 2.72 12.94
CA THR A 188 12.58 2.69 11.58
C THR A 188 12.61 4.08 10.98
N TYR A 189 13.52 4.30 10.04
CA TYR A 189 13.63 5.54 9.30
C TYR A 189 13.45 5.26 7.82
N ARG A 190 12.77 6.17 7.12
CA ARG A 190 12.48 6.06 5.69
C ARG A 190 13.03 7.26 4.97
N MET A 191 13.77 7.01 3.90
CA MET A 191 14.26 8.07 3.03
C MET A 191 13.10 8.66 2.20
N PRO A 192 13.20 9.92 1.78
CA PRO A 192 12.25 10.46 0.82
C PRO A 192 12.54 9.87 -0.57
N GLU A 193 11.61 10.11 -1.47
CA GLU A 193 11.66 9.76 -2.88
C GLU A 193 11.55 11.03 -3.73
N LEU A 194 12.12 10.99 -4.93
CA LEU A 194 11.91 12.02 -5.93
C LEU A 194 10.75 11.63 -6.84
N GLN A 195 9.66 12.38 -6.76
CA GLN A 195 8.57 12.31 -7.73
C GLN A 195 8.79 13.36 -8.81
N VAL A 196 8.62 12.96 -10.07
CA VAL A 196 8.84 13.82 -11.24
C VAL A 196 7.59 13.78 -12.11
N ILE A 197 7.06 14.95 -12.43
CA ILE A 197 5.90 15.12 -13.30
C ILE A 197 6.28 16.10 -14.40
N ALA A 198 6.06 15.72 -15.65
CA ALA A 198 6.20 16.60 -16.80
C ALA A 198 4.80 16.98 -17.33
N GLY A 199 4.59 18.26 -17.61
CA GLY A 199 3.31 18.77 -18.12
C GLY A 199 2.96 20.10 -17.48
N THR A 200 1.73 20.56 -17.71
CA THR A 200 1.22 21.78 -17.08
C THR A 200 1.00 21.52 -15.59
N PRO A 201 1.70 22.24 -14.68
CA PRO A 201 1.43 22.09 -13.25
C PRO A 201 -0.02 22.53 -12.92
N PRO A 202 -0.62 21.96 -11.87
CA PRO A 202 -1.98 22.31 -11.45
C PRO A 202 -2.15 23.80 -11.13
N ASP A 203 -3.40 24.24 -11.11
CA ASP A 203 -3.74 25.63 -10.81
C ASP A 203 -3.50 25.96 -9.34
N THR A 204 -3.63 24.96 -8.46
CA THR A 204 -3.23 25.11 -7.06
C THR A 204 -2.41 23.92 -6.57
N TRP A 205 -1.48 24.18 -5.66
CA TRP A 205 -0.72 23.15 -4.95
C TRP A 205 -0.70 23.45 -3.46
N CYS A 206 -1.11 22.50 -2.61
CA CYS A 206 -1.27 22.74 -1.17
C CYS A 206 -2.15 23.97 -0.87
N GLY A 207 -3.16 24.19 -1.72
CA GLY A 207 -4.04 25.36 -1.72
C GLY A 207 -3.40 26.66 -2.22
N VAL A 208 -2.10 26.68 -2.50
CA VAL A 208 -1.38 27.85 -3.03
C VAL A 208 -1.53 27.90 -4.55
N ALA A 209 -2.09 28.99 -5.05
CA ALA A 209 -2.27 29.19 -6.48
C ALA A 209 -0.93 29.30 -7.22
N ARG A 210 -0.87 28.66 -8.39
CA ARG A 210 0.20 28.84 -9.36
C ARG A 210 0.20 30.28 -9.88
N PRO A 211 1.38 30.89 -10.13
CA PRO A 211 1.43 32.24 -10.70
C PRO A 211 0.66 32.32 -12.02
N GLN A 212 -0.38 33.17 -12.06
CA GLN A 212 -1.31 33.26 -13.19
C GLN A 212 -0.61 33.59 -14.52
N GLU A 213 0.51 34.33 -14.47
CA GLU A 213 1.33 34.69 -15.62
C GLU A 213 1.96 33.50 -16.35
N LEU A 214 2.00 32.32 -15.71
CA LEU A 214 2.54 31.11 -16.31
C LEU A 214 1.53 30.38 -17.19
N GLY A 215 0.23 30.68 -17.08
CA GLY A 215 -0.83 30.10 -17.90
C GLY A 215 -0.68 28.58 -18.05
N ASP A 216 -0.87 28.04 -19.25
CA ASP A 216 -0.77 26.58 -19.48
C ASP A 216 0.65 26.09 -19.79
N ARG A 217 1.69 26.87 -19.46
CA ARG A 217 3.08 26.47 -19.73
C ARG A 217 3.37 25.14 -19.03
N GLU A 218 3.96 24.23 -19.79
CA GLU A 218 4.51 23.00 -19.23
C GLU A 218 5.77 23.30 -18.40
N ALA A 219 5.94 22.51 -17.35
CA ALA A 219 7.10 22.52 -16.50
C ALA A 219 7.53 21.10 -16.16
N LEU A 220 8.79 20.98 -15.74
CA LEU A 220 9.28 19.80 -15.05
C LEU A 220 9.11 20.02 -13.55
N THR A 221 8.20 19.28 -12.92
CA THR A 221 7.88 19.38 -11.49
C THR A 221 8.59 18.29 -10.71
N LEU A 222 9.36 18.70 -9.70
CA LEU A 222 10.14 17.85 -8.81
C LEU A 222 9.54 17.92 -7.42
N SER A 223 9.23 16.78 -6.80
CA SER A 223 8.78 16.72 -5.42
C SER A 223 9.65 15.76 -4.63
N VAL A 224 10.21 16.24 -3.53
CA VAL A 224 10.84 15.38 -2.52
C VAL A 224 9.79 15.11 -1.45
N ALA A 225 9.33 13.86 -1.41
CA ALA A 225 8.21 13.42 -0.57
C ALA A 225 8.46 12.01 -0.03
N PHE A 226 7.72 11.58 0.99
CA PHE A 226 7.76 10.21 1.48
C PHE A 226 6.66 9.39 0.80
N ALA A 227 6.97 8.16 0.39
CA ALA A 227 5.99 7.25 -0.22
C ALA A 227 4.79 6.99 0.70
N GLU A 228 5.02 6.98 2.01
CA GLU A 228 3.97 6.91 3.04
C GLU A 228 3.94 8.23 3.82
N THR A 229 2.90 9.03 3.61
CA THR A 229 2.81 10.32 4.31
C THR A 229 2.61 10.11 5.81
N ALA A 230 3.29 10.93 6.59
CA ALA A 230 3.06 11.07 8.01
C ALA A 230 1.57 11.34 8.31
N THR A 231 1.13 11.00 9.52
CA THR A 231 -0.26 11.12 10.04
C THR A 231 -0.88 12.52 9.94
N LYS A 232 -0.13 13.54 9.48
CA LYS A 232 -0.64 14.80 8.96
C LYS A 232 0.07 15.13 7.66
N ALA A 233 -0.71 15.29 6.62
CA ALA A 233 -0.22 15.74 5.35
C ALA A 233 0.49 17.09 5.44
N ARG A 234 1.69 17.12 4.88
CA ARG A 234 2.50 18.33 4.69
C ARG A 234 2.59 18.61 3.22
N CYS A 235 2.74 19.87 2.86
CA CYS A 235 3.10 20.19 1.49
C CYS A 235 4.50 19.64 1.20
N PRO A 236 4.70 18.75 0.22
CA PRO A 236 6.03 18.22 -0.07
C PRO A 236 6.94 19.34 -0.56
N ALA A 237 8.25 19.21 -0.32
CA ALA A 237 9.25 20.12 -0.88
C ALA A 237 9.21 19.99 -2.40
N ARG A 238 8.61 20.98 -3.07
CA ARG A 238 8.29 20.90 -4.50
C ARG A 238 8.83 22.10 -5.25
N VAL A 239 9.33 21.85 -6.45
CA VAL A 239 9.78 22.88 -7.39
C VAL A 239 9.31 22.54 -8.80
N ALA A 240 8.69 23.50 -9.48
CA ALA A 240 8.40 23.45 -10.91
C ALA A 240 9.41 24.30 -11.68
N LEU A 241 10.06 23.69 -12.67
CA LEU A 241 11.04 24.31 -13.55
C LEU A 241 10.41 24.55 -14.90
N TYR A 242 10.18 25.82 -15.22
CA TYR A 242 9.74 26.22 -16.54
C TYR A 242 10.95 26.50 -17.41
N ASP A 243 10.90 25.99 -18.62
CA ASP A 243 11.97 26.10 -19.59
C ASP A 243 11.51 26.93 -20.79
N ARG A 244 12.46 27.67 -21.38
CA ARG A 244 12.33 28.26 -22.70
C ARG A 244 13.60 28.03 -23.51
N GLY A 245 13.55 27.11 -24.45
CA GLY A 245 14.66 26.85 -25.38
C GLY A 245 15.84 26.09 -24.77
N GLY A 246 15.55 25.19 -23.81
CA GLY A 246 16.53 24.39 -23.07
C GLY A 246 17.25 25.17 -21.98
N ALA A 247 16.68 26.30 -21.53
CA ALA A 247 17.16 27.10 -20.42
C ALA A 247 16.01 27.44 -19.46
N ILE A 248 16.24 27.26 -18.17
CA ILE A 248 15.26 27.53 -17.11
C ILE A 248 15.07 29.05 -16.99
N ASP A 249 13.85 29.53 -17.25
CA ASP A 249 13.48 30.96 -17.18
C ASP A 249 12.57 31.28 -15.99
N VAL A 250 11.86 30.30 -15.43
CA VAL A 250 11.06 30.49 -14.20
C VAL A 250 11.21 29.28 -13.27
N VAL A 251 11.34 29.56 -11.97
CA VAL A 251 11.32 28.54 -10.91
C VAL A 251 10.23 28.89 -9.90
N VAL A 252 9.29 27.95 -9.71
CA VAL A 252 8.21 28.08 -8.72
C VAL A 252 8.41 27.01 -7.67
N ALA A 253 8.43 27.39 -6.40
CA ALA A 253 8.61 26.47 -5.28
C ALA A 253 7.44 26.52 -4.30
N TRP A 254 7.16 25.38 -3.68
CA TRP A 254 6.23 25.22 -2.58
C TRP A 254 6.95 24.59 -1.39
N SER A 255 6.87 25.26 -0.25
CA SER A 255 7.48 24.85 1.01
C SER A 255 6.51 24.02 1.85
N GLU A 256 7.01 23.30 2.87
CA GLU A 256 6.15 22.59 3.84
C GLU A 256 5.11 23.50 4.53
N GLY A 257 5.42 24.80 4.65
CA GLY A 257 4.55 25.80 5.25
C GLY A 257 3.47 26.33 4.30
N ALA A 258 3.51 25.97 3.01
CA ALA A 258 2.55 26.38 2.02
C ALA A 258 1.15 25.91 2.40
N ARG A 259 0.26 26.87 2.65
CA ARG A 259 -1.17 26.63 2.86
C ARG A 259 -1.93 27.73 2.16
N GLY A 260 -2.77 27.37 1.19
CA GLY A 260 -3.77 28.29 0.67
C GLY A 260 -5.20 27.78 0.89
N SER A 261 -6.16 28.50 0.32
CA SER A 261 -7.54 28.53 0.81
C SER A 261 -8.48 27.46 0.24
N ARG A 262 -8.05 26.63 -0.73
CA ARG A 262 -8.87 25.53 -1.26
C ARG A 262 -8.00 24.46 -1.96
N PRO A 263 -8.05 23.18 -1.56
CA PRO A 263 -7.46 22.08 -2.35
C PRO A 263 -8.16 21.96 -3.72
N GLU A 264 -7.47 21.41 -4.73
CA GLU A 264 -8.18 20.90 -5.91
C GLU A 264 -8.97 19.65 -5.52
N PRO A 265 -10.08 19.29 -6.20
CA PRO A 265 -10.79 18.06 -5.90
C PRO A 265 -9.93 16.81 -6.10
N VAL A 266 -10.08 15.81 -5.23
CA VAL A 266 -9.48 14.47 -5.40
C VAL A 266 -9.99 13.87 -6.72
N PRO A 267 -9.09 13.55 -7.66
CA PRO A 267 -9.51 13.00 -8.94
C PRO A 267 -10.00 11.55 -8.79
N ASP A 268 -11.02 11.20 -9.57
CA ASP A 268 -11.38 9.80 -9.80
C ASP A 268 -10.36 9.16 -10.76
N VAL A 269 -9.69 8.11 -10.28
CA VAL A 269 -8.60 7.39 -10.95
C VAL A 269 -8.84 5.89 -11.00
N VAL A 270 -10.00 5.40 -10.54
CA VAL A 270 -10.37 3.98 -10.66
C VAL A 270 -10.45 3.59 -12.14
N GLY A 271 -9.89 2.43 -12.47
CA GLY A 271 -9.76 1.91 -13.84
C GLY A 271 -8.60 2.50 -14.66
N LEU A 272 -7.89 3.51 -14.17
CA LEU A 272 -6.70 4.03 -14.86
C LEU A 272 -5.48 3.13 -14.63
N PRO A 273 -4.55 3.04 -15.61
CA PRO A 273 -3.23 2.46 -15.38
C PRO A 273 -2.51 3.16 -14.21
N LEU A 274 -1.81 2.39 -13.36
CA LEU A 274 -1.20 2.91 -12.12
C LEU A 274 -0.32 4.15 -12.33
N ALA A 275 0.51 4.17 -13.37
CA ALA A 275 1.34 5.33 -13.68
C ALA A 275 0.49 6.58 -13.96
N GLN A 276 -0.57 6.45 -14.76
CA GLN A 276 -1.48 7.54 -15.07
C GLN A 276 -2.29 7.99 -13.84
N ALA A 277 -2.72 7.05 -12.99
CA ALA A 277 -3.41 7.35 -11.74
C ALA A 277 -2.51 8.17 -10.80
N ARG A 278 -1.25 7.74 -10.62
CA ARG A 278 -0.24 8.47 -9.83
C ARG A 278 -0.01 9.86 -10.37
N ASP A 279 0.18 10.01 -11.68
CA ASP A 279 0.37 11.30 -12.32
C ASP A 279 -0.84 12.23 -12.09
N LYS A 280 -2.06 11.70 -12.20
CA LYS A 280 -3.30 12.47 -12.04
C LYS A 280 -3.53 12.90 -10.58
N VAL A 281 -3.31 12.01 -9.62
CA VAL A 281 -3.39 12.32 -8.18
C VAL A 281 -2.30 13.32 -7.78
N ALA A 282 -1.07 13.11 -8.23
CA ALA A 282 0.07 13.98 -7.96
C ALA A 282 0.01 15.30 -8.74
N ALA A 283 -0.79 15.39 -9.80
CA ALA A 283 -1.17 16.65 -10.42
C ALA A 283 -2.22 17.37 -9.57
N ALA A 284 -3.15 16.71 -8.90
CA ALA A 284 -4.22 17.37 -8.14
C ALA A 284 -3.85 17.89 -6.74
N GLY A 285 -2.60 17.76 -6.30
CA GLY A 285 -2.19 18.21 -4.95
C GLY A 285 -1.81 17.09 -4.00
N TYR A 286 -2.11 15.85 -4.37
CA TYR A 286 -2.18 14.75 -3.42
C TYR A 286 -0.98 13.80 -3.55
N PRO A 287 -0.41 13.34 -2.44
CA PRO A 287 0.45 12.16 -2.46
C PRO A 287 -0.39 10.91 -2.75
N SER A 288 0.20 9.89 -3.36
CA SER A 288 -0.44 8.59 -3.57
C SER A 288 0.24 7.50 -2.76
N LEU A 289 -0.52 6.68 -2.03
CA LEU A 289 -0.06 5.40 -1.49
C LEU A 289 -0.38 4.29 -2.49
N LEU A 290 0.43 3.24 -2.52
CA LEU A 290 0.12 2.03 -3.27
C LEU A 290 -0.15 0.91 -2.28
N GLU A 291 -1.30 0.26 -2.45
CA GLU A 291 -1.64 -0.98 -1.77
C GLU A 291 -1.78 -2.08 -2.83
N GLU A 292 -1.09 -3.20 -2.63
CA GLU A 292 -1.15 -4.35 -3.52
C GLU A 292 -2.04 -5.42 -2.89
N LEU A 293 -3.15 -5.72 -3.57
CA LEU A 293 -4.04 -6.81 -3.21
C LEU A 293 -3.66 -8.03 -4.05
N GLU A 294 -3.25 -9.12 -3.41
CA GLU A 294 -2.97 -10.36 -4.14
C GLU A 294 -4.27 -11.07 -4.54
N THR A 295 -4.38 -11.47 -5.81
CA THR A 295 -5.51 -12.25 -6.36
C THR A 295 -5.02 -13.17 -7.50
N CYS A 296 -5.77 -14.21 -7.86
CA CYS A 296 -5.39 -15.03 -9.03
C CYS A 296 -5.74 -14.39 -10.36
N HIS A 297 -6.73 -13.48 -10.38
CA HIS A 297 -7.22 -12.84 -11.59
C HIS A 297 -7.10 -11.32 -11.48
N PRO A 298 -5.86 -10.78 -11.43
CA PRO A 298 -5.67 -9.36 -11.19
C PRO A 298 -6.21 -8.53 -12.35
N ARG A 299 -7.10 -7.61 -12.01
CA ARG A 299 -7.61 -6.59 -12.91
C ARG A 299 -6.50 -5.57 -13.20
N SER A 300 -6.50 -5.05 -14.43
CA SER A 300 -5.52 -4.06 -14.84
C SER A 300 -5.87 -2.67 -14.29
N GLY A 301 -4.89 -2.01 -13.70
CA GLY A 301 -5.02 -0.62 -13.23
C GLY A 301 -5.44 -0.52 -11.77
N VAL A 302 -5.85 0.67 -11.36
CA VAL A 302 -6.35 0.93 -10.01
C VAL A 302 -7.75 0.35 -9.87
N VAL A 303 -7.94 -0.55 -8.91
CA VAL A 303 -9.23 -1.21 -8.65
C VAL A 303 -10.05 -0.49 -7.59
N GLU A 304 -9.37 0.22 -6.69
CA GLU A 304 -9.99 1.00 -5.63
C GLU A 304 -9.11 2.21 -5.30
N GLN A 305 -9.76 3.30 -4.88
CA GLN A 305 -9.08 4.46 -4.34
C GLN A 305 -9.72 4.92 -3.02
N ALA A 306 -8.91 5.44 -2.11
CA ALA A 306 -9.40 6.05 -0.88
C ALA A 306 -8.54 7.25 -0.44
N PRO A 307 -9.15 8.39 -0.05
CA PRO A 307 -10.58 8.69 -0.15
C PRO A 307 -10.99 9.01 -1.59
N THR A 308 -12.29 8.96 -1.85
CA THR A 308 -12.91 9.59 -3.04
C THR A 308 -13.22 11.06 -2.73
N GLN A 309 -13.44 11.89 -3.75
CA GLN A 309 -13.90 13.27 -3.50
C GLN A 309 -15.22 13.30 -2.71
N GLN A 310 -16.12 12.37 -2.98
CA GLN A 310 -17.37 12.25 -2.24
C GLN A 310 -17.12 11.98 -0.75
N ALA A 311 -16.21 11.05 -0.41
CA ALA A 311 -15.87 10.78 0.98
C ALA A 311 -15.28 12.01 1.68
N VAL A 312 -14.42 12.78 0.98
CA VAL A 312 -13.88 14.04 1.51
C VAL A 312 -14.99 15.08 1.72
N ASP A 313 -15.96 15.18 0.81
CA ASP A 313 -17.07 16.11 0.94
C ASP A 313 -18.03 15.72 2.08
N GLU A 314 -18.23 14.42 2.31
CA GLU A 314 -19.03 13.86 3.41
C GLU A 314 -18.37 14.10 4.78
N ASP A 315 -17.04 13.98 4.87
CA ASP A 315 -16.25 14.18 6.09
C ASP A 315 -15.79 15.65 6.29
N GLY A 316 -16.00 16.52 5.30
CA GLY A 316 -15.44 17.87 5.24
C GLY A 316 -15.94 18.85 6.32
N ASP A 317 -17.04 18.50 7.01
CA ASP A 317 -17.51 19.24 8.19
C ASP A 317 -16.56 19.07 9.40
N ASP A 318 -15.79 17.98 9.47
CA ASP A 318 -14.86 17.68 10.56
C ASP A 318 -13.39 18.09 10.26
N ASP A 319 -12.94 18.06 8.99
CA ASP A 319 -11.63 18.55 8.55
C ASP A 319 -11.66 19.25 7.17
N PRO A 320 -11.99 20.56 7.12
CA PRO A 320 -12.13 21.30 5.87
C PRO A 320 -10.81 21.51 5.09
N ASN A 321 -9.68 20.99 5.59
CA ASN A 321 -8.38 21.08 4.94
C ASN A 321 -7.68 19.71 4.92
N TRP A 322 -8.42 18.62 4.69
CA TRP A 322 -7.80 17.32 4.51
C TRP A 322 -6.81 17.36 3.32
N TYR A 323 -5.55 17.05 3.61
CA TYR A 323 -4.46 16.98 2.62
C TYR A 323 -3.84 15.58 2.53
N GLY A 324 -4.54 14.54 3.01
CA GLY A 324 -3.97 13.20 3.14
C GLY A 324 -3.59 12.52 1.82
N PRO A 325 -2.92 11.37 1.91
CA PRO A 325 -2.61 10.59 0.73
C PRO A 325 -3.89 9.97 0.14
N VAL A 326 -3.90 9.79 -1.17
CA VAL A 326 -4.87 8.93 -1.85
C VAL A 326 -4.25 7.54 -1.98
N THR A 327 -4.78 6.57 -1.25
CA THR A 327 -4.46 5.15 -1.44
C THR A 327 -4.99 4.68 -2.77
N LEU A 328 -4.11 4.09 -3.58
CA LEU A 328 -4.42 3.43 -4.84
C LEU A 328 -4.23 1.94 -4.62
N VAL A 329 -5.31 1.18 -4.71
CA VAL A 329 -5.26 -0.29 -4.62
C VAL A 329 -5.11 -0.84 -6.03
N VAL A 330 -4.13 -1.71 -6.21
CA VAL A 330 -3.94 -2.49 -7.45
C VAL A 330 -3.97 -3.96 -7.12
N GLU A 331 -4.44 -4.76 -8.06
CA GLU A 331 -4.40 -6.21 -7.94
C GLU A 331 -3.12 -6.77 -8.55
N VAL A 332 -2.47 -7.68 -7.81
CA VAL A 332 -1.26 -8.39 -8.25
C VAL A 332 -1.49 -9.90 -8.20
N PRO A 333 -0.77 -10.69 -9.01
CA PRO A 333 -0.89 -12.15 -8.94
C PRO A 333 -0.49 -12.69 -7.57
N HIS A 334 -1.28 -13.60 -7.01
CA HIS A 334 -0.90 -14.35 -5.81
C HIS A 334 0.46 -15.04 -5.96
N THR A 335 1.27 -14.99 -4.91
CA THR A 335 2.62 -15.59 -4.92
C THR A 335 2.68 -16.96 -4.26
N VAL A 336 1.69 -17.30 -3.42
CA VAL A 336 1.66 -18.54 -2.62
C VAL A 336 0.65 -19.56 -3.16
N ARG A 337 -0.44 -19.11 -3.79
CA ARG A 337 -1.51 -19.98 -4.31
C ARG A 337 -1.17 -20.52 -5.70
N ASP A 338 -1.52 -21.77 -5.95
CA ASP A 338 -1.46 -22.38 -7.28
C ASP A 338 -2.74 -22.05 -8.05
N CYS A 339 -2.80 -20.81 -8.55
CA CYS A 339 -3.96 -20.23 -9.20
C CYS A 339 -4.44 -21.05 -10.41
N ASP A 340 -3.52 -21.49 -11.27
CA ASP A 340 -3.84 -22.33 -12.43
C ASP A 340 -4.56 -23.63 -12.02
N ARG A 341 -4.15 -24.23 -10.90
CA ARG A 341 -4.76 -25.45 -10.37
C ARG A 341 -6.14 -25.19 -9.77
N LEU A 342 -6.29 -24.09 -9.03
CA LEU A 342 -7.58 -23.66 -8.47
C LEU A 342 -8.58 -23.39 -9.62
N ASP A 343 -8.17 -22.66 -10.63
CA ASP A 343 -8.98 -22.37 -11.82
C ASP A 343 -9.37 -23.62 -12.58
N ALA A 344 -8.43 -24.55 -12.77
CA ALA A 344 -8.72 -25.83 -13.42
C ALA A 344 -9.77 -26.63 -12.65
N ALA A 345 -9.76 -26.59 -11.32
CA ALA A 345 -10.75 -27.23 -10.47
C ALA A 345 -12.13 -26.55 -10.59
N ALA A 346 -12.21 -25.22 -10.49
CA ALA A 346 -13.47 -24.50 -10.68
C ALA A 346 -14.03 -24.69 -12.08
N GLN A 347 -13.22 -24.55 -13.14
CA GLN A 347 -13.67 -24.80 -14.52
C GLN A 347 -14.09 -26.26 -14.75
N GLY A 348 -13.43 -27.21 -14.09
CA GLY A 348 -13.85 -28.61 -14.07
C GLY A 348 -15.25 -28.77 -13.45
N PHE A 349 -15.43 -28.18 -12.27
CA PHE A 349 -16.70 -28.20 -11.54
C PHE A 349 -17.84 -27.53 -12.32
N LEU A 350 -17.60 -26.34 -12.87
CA LEU A 350 -18.57 -25.61 -13.69
C LEU A 350 -18.95 -26.37 -14.97
N ARG A 351 -17.98 -27.02 -15.63
CA ARG A 351 -18.28 -27.89 -16.78
C ARG A 351 -19.16 -29.05 -16.38
N PHE A 352 -18.87 -29.70 -15.26
CA PHE A 352 -19.66 -30.81 -14.73
C PHE A 352 -21.08 -30.37 -14.39
N ALA A 353 -21.25 -29.23 -13.71
CA ALA A 353 -22.56 -28.62 -13.43
C ALA A 353 -23.38 -28.37 -14.71
N ARG A 354 -22.70 -28.04 -15.82
CA ARG A 354 -23.31 -27.82 -17.16
C ARG A 354 -23.46 -29.11 -17.98
N GLY A 355 -23.34 -30.29 -17.37
CA GLY A 355 -23.53 -31.60 -18.01
C GLY A 355 -22.28 -32.15 -18.73
N GLY A 356 -21.11 -31.57 -18.48
CA GLY A 356 -19.82 -32.05 -18.96
C GLY A 356 -19.25 -33.22 -18.11
N PRO A 357 -18.00 -33.65 -18.38
CA PRO A 357 -17.35 -34.71 -17.61
C PRO A 357 -17.07 -34.25 -16.17
N PRO A 358 -17.00 -35.17 -15.19
CA PRO A 358 -16.69 -34.85 -13.81
C PRO A 358 -15.28 -34.26 -13.67
N PRO A 359 -15.06 -33.34 -12.71
CA PRO A 359 -13.73 -32.85 -12.37
C PRO A 359 -12.91 -33.95 -11.69
N ALA A 360 -11.63 -33.66 -11.43
CA ALA A 360 -10.80 -34.56 -10.66
C ALA A 360 -11.24 -34.52 -9.18
N TRP A 361 -11.96 -35.54 -8.72
CA TRP A 361 -12.33 -35.69 -7.31
C TRP A 361 -11.19 -36.28 -6.49
N ALA A 362 -11.06 -35.85 -5.24
CA ALA A 362 -10.29 -36.57 -4.24
C ALA A 362 -10.96 -37.92 -3.93
N PRO A 363 -10.25 -38.92 -3.35
CA PRO A 363 -10.84 -40.23 -3.06
C PRO A 363 -12.12 -40.14 -2.20
N GLU A 364 -12.16 -39.16 -1.30
CA GLU A 364 -13.31 -38.77 -0.50
C GLU A 364 -13.56 -37.27 -0.70
N VAL A 365 -14.82 -36.89 -0.90
CA VAL A 365 -15.26 -35.52 -1.12
C VAL A 365 -16.30 -35.15 -0.08
N GLN A 366 -16.05 -34.08 0.67
CA GLN A 366 -16.96 -33.55 1.66
C GLN A 366 -17.99 -32.63 0.99
N GLN A 367 -19.26 -32.83 1.31
CA GLN A 367 -20.36 -31.93 0.94
C GLN A 367 -20.73 -31.11 2.16
N LEU A 368 -20.74 -29.78 2.02
CA LEU A 368 -21.09 -28.86 3.10
C LEU A 368 -22.24 -27.95 2.64
N LEU A 369 -23.08 -27.57 3.60
CA LEU A 369 -24.11 -26.55 3.44
C LEU A 369 -23.94 -25.52 4.56
N GLY A 370 -23.61 -24.27 4.22
CA GLY A 370 -23.32 -23.23 5.20
C GLY A 370 -22.26 -23.66 6.20
N TYR A 371 -21.18 -24.30 5.72
CA TYR A 371 -20.09 -24.86 6.54
C TYR A 371 -20.43 -26.07 7.42
N ALA A 372 -21.69 -26.48 7.53
CA ALA A 372 -22.06 -27.72 8.20
C ALA A 372 -21.80 -28.92 7.28
N LEU A 373 -21.07 -29.93 7.77
CA LEU A 373 -20.85 -31.18 7.05
C LEU A 373 -22.19 -31.87 6.81
N TRP A 374 -22.53 -32.04 5.53
CA TRP A 374 -23.73 -32.72 5.09
C TRP A 374 -23.48 -34.21 4.87
N ASP A 375 -22.47 -34.54 4.07
CA ASP A 375 -22.07 -35.92 3.78
C ASP A 375 -20.59 -35.99 3.36
N THR A 376 -20.01 -37.20 3.32
CA THR A 376 -18.71 -37.49 2.72
C THR A 376 -18.86 -38.65 1.74
N VAL A 377 -18.62 -38.37 0.46
CA VAL A 377 -18.86 -39.33 -0.62
C VAL A 377 -17.56 -39.77 -1.27
N ALA A 378 -17.53 -41.00 -1.77
CA ALA A 378 -16.40 -41.49 -2.56
C ALA A 378 -16.36 -40.82 -3.95
N ALA A 379 -15.17 -40.68 -4.54
CA ALA A 379 -14.99 -40.10 -5.88
C ALA A 379 -15.95 -40.66 -6.95
N SER A 380 -16.17 -41.99 -6.96
CA SER A 380 -17.05 -42.63 -7.94
C SER A 380 -18.54 -42.29 -7.76
N ALA A 381 -18.95 -41.91 -6.55
CA ALA A 381 -20.29 -41.41 -6.29
C ALA A 381 -20.40 -39.93 -6.65
N ALA A 382 -19.34 -39.13 -6.41
CA ALA A 382 -19.29 -37.72 -6.77
C ALA A 382 -19.41 -37.47 -8.30
N ASP A 383 -19.10 -38.47 -9.13
CA ASP A 383 -19.31 -38.45 -10.59
C ASP A 383 -20.80 -38.39 -11.00
N ASP A 384 -21.73 -38.76 -10.12
CA ASP A 384 -23.17 -38.70 -10.38
C ASP A 384 -23.74 -37.33 -9.93
N PRO A 385 -24.28 -36.49 -10.85
CA PRO A 385 -24.91 -35.23 -10.49
C PRO A 385 -26.00 -35.35 -9.41
N ALA A 386 -26.70 -36.49 -9.32
CA ALA A 386 -27.74 -36.71 -8.33
C ALA A 386 -27.19 -36.77 -6.89
N THR A 387 -25.91 -37.11 -6.71
CA THR A 387 -25.24 -37.10 -5.41
C THR A 387 -25.09 -35.71 -4.81
N TRP A 388 -25.28 -34.65 -5.62
CA TRP A 388 -25.15 -33.25 -5.20
C TRP A 388 -26.49 -32.59 -4.85
N ALA A 389 -27.58 -33.36 -4.73
CA ALA A 389 -28.85 -32.85 -4.22
C ALA A 389 -28.86 -32.91 -2.69
N LEU A 390 -28.87 -31.75 -2.02
CA LEU A 390 -28.88 -31.66 -0.55
C LEU A 390 -30.34 -31.68 -0.07
N CYS A 391 -30.85 -32.86 0.31
CA CYS A 391 -32.26 -33.07 0.66
C CYS A 391 -32.44 -33.28 2.17
N SER A 392 -33.31 -32.54 2.85
CA SER A 392 -33.55 -32.70 4.29
C SER A 392 -33.81 -34.17 4.68
N ALA A 393 -33.22 -34.66 5.78
CA ALA A 393 -33.45 -36.03 6.27
C ALA A 393 -34.93 -36.33 6.58
N SER A 394 -35.75 -35.28 6.72
CA SER A 394 -37.19 -35.32 6.95
C SER A 394 -38.05 -35.41 5.69
N SER A 395 -37.52 -35.07 4.50
CA SER A 395 -38.26 -35.12 3.23
C SER A 395 -37.31 -35.29 2.04
N PRO A 396 -37.10 -36.53 1.56
CA PRO A 396 -36.26 -36.83 0.40
C PRO A 396 -36.81 -36.25 -0.92
N ASP A 397 -38.10 -35.95 -0.98
CA ASP A 397 -38.77 -35.37 -2.14
C ASP A 397 -38.63 -33.82 -2.20
N ASP A 398 -38.06 -33.22 -1.14
CA ASP A 398 -37.89 -31.77 -0.96
C ASP A 398 -36.39 -31.43 -1.00
N CYS A 399 -35.75 -31.73 -2.13
CA CYS A 399 -34.36 -31.40 -2.39
C CYS A 399 -34.23 -29.90 -2.64
N ALA A 400 -34.08 -29.14 -1.56
CA ALA A 400 -34.21 -27.69 -1.57
C ALA A 400 -33.06 -26.98 -2.30
N VAL A 401 -31.83 -27.51 -2.29
CA VAL A 401 -30.66 -26.83 -2.86
C VAL A 401 -29.61 -27.81 -3.41
N SER A 402 -28.89 -27.38 -4.46
CA SER A 402 -27.77 -28.14 -5.05
C SER A 402 -26.70 -27.18 -5.59
N PRO A 403 -25.40 -27.41 -5.29
CA PRO A 403 -24.33 -26.57 -5.84
C PRO A 403 -24.23 -26.71 -7.36
N LEU A 404 -24.59 -27.85 -7.95
CA LEU A 404 -24.58 -28.00 -9.42
C LEU A 404 -25.69 -27.18 -10.08
N LEU A 405 -26.85 -27.05 -9.43
CA LEU A 405 -27.97 -26.27 -9.99
C LEU A 405 -27.67 -24.77 -10.04
N VAL A 406 -27.03 -24.23 -9.01
CA VAL A 406 -26.66 -22.80 -8.97
C VAL A 406 -25.44 -22.51 -9.87
N ALA A 407 -24.45 -23.42 -9.89
CA ALA A 407 -23.28 -23.32 -10.77
C ALA A 407 -23.58 -23.43 -12.28
N ALA A 408 -24.72 -24.02 -12.66
CA ALA A 408 -25.12 -24.14 -14.06
C ALA A 408 -25.55 -22.81 -14.71
N ARG A 409 -25.73 -21.74 -13.91
CA ARG A 409 -26.10 -20.39 -14.36
C ARG A 409 -24.87 -19.61 -14.86
N ASP A 410 -25.05 -18.31 -15.12
CA ASP A 410 -23.94 -17.38 -15.35
C ASP A 410 -23.24 -17.09 -14.01
N VAL A 411 -21.92 -17.27 -14.00
CA VAL A 411 -21.10 -17.32 -12.78
C VAL A 411 -19.79 -16.57 -13.00
N GLU A 412 -19.30 -15.96 -11.93
CA GLU A 412 -17.92 -15.49 -11.79
C GLU A 412 -17.15 -16.43 -10.84
N VAL A 413 -15.84 -16.42 -10.99
CA VAL A 413 -14.93 -17.28 -10.21
C VAL A 413 -13.89 -16.38 -9.57
N GLU A 414 -13.78 -16.43 -8.24
CA GLU A 414 -12.82 -15.65 -7.47
C GLU A 414 -12.02 -16.56 -6.56
N THR A 415 -10.76 -16.21 -6.41
CA THR A 415 -9.73 -17.00 -5.71
C THR A 415 -9.08 -16.19 -4.59
N ASP A 416 -9.70 -15.09 -4.17
CA ASP A 416 -9.15 -14.17 -3.17
C ASP A 416 -9.07 -14.85 -1.78
N GLU A 417 -8.15 -14.37 -0.94
CA GLU A 417 -8.01 -14.73 0.47
C GLU A 417 -9.10 -14.10 1.33
N SER A 418 -9.68 -13.00 0.85
CA SER A 418 -10.86 -12.32 1.36
C SER A 418 -12.05 -12.53 0.43
N SER A 419 -12.57 -13.76 0.36
CA SER A 419 -13.94 -13.93 -0.14
C SER A 419 -14.92 -13.41 0.92
N ASP A 420 -14.90 -12.10 1.16
CA ASP A 420 -16.09 -11.36 1.58
C ASP A 420 -17.07 -11.50 0.42
N VAL A 421 -17.80 -12.61 0.43
CA VAL A 421 -18.91 -12.84 -0.47
C VAL A 421 -19.93 -11.77 -0.14
N THR A 422 -19.89 -10.65 -0.87
CA THR A 422 -20.98 -9.71 -1.22
C THR A 422 -20.40 -8.35 -1.64
N ARG A 423 -20.09 -8.19 -2.93
CA ARG A 423 -19.95 -6.86 -3.54
C ARG A 423 -21.21 -6.54 -4.35
N PHE A 424 -22.22 -6.01 -3.68
CA PHE A 424 -23.22 -5.16 -4.34
C PHE A 424 -22.60 -3.75 -4.52
N PRO A 425 -22.92 -3.01 -5.58
CA PRO A 425 -22.36 -1.66 -5.79
C PRO A 425 -22.69 -0.65 -4.67
N ASP A 426 -23.59 -0.96 -3.72
CA ASP A 426 -24.16 -0.02 -2.75
C ASP A 426 -23.93 -0.37 -1.26
N ARG A 427 -22.93 -1.20 -0.92
CA ARG A 427 -22.52 -1.51 0.49
C ARG A 427 -23.52 -2.33 1.35
N GLU A 428 -24.57 -2.92 0.80
CA GLU A 428 -25.39 -3.89 1.54
C GLU A 428 -24.82 -5.31 1.39
N THR A 429 -24.31 -5.86 2.48
CA THR A 429 -23.83 -7.25 2.63
C THR A 429 -25.04 -8.17 2.71
N CYS A 430 -25.23 -9.09 1.76
CA CYS A 430 -26.27 -10.12 1.86
C CYS A 430 -25.84 -11.20 2.86
N GLU A 431 -26.72 -11.54 3.82
CA GLU A 431 -26.43 -12.60 4.80
C GLU A 431 -26.64 -13.98 4.17
N LEU A 432 -25.53 -14.64 3.81
CA LEU A 432 -25.52 -16.04 3.42
C LEU A 432 -25.47 -16.95 4.66
N ILE A 433 -26.10 -18.12 4.56
CA ILE A 433 -26.23 -19.06 5.66
C ILE A 433 -24.86 -19.52 6.22
N ASP A 434 -24.61 -19.27 7.51
CA ASP A 434 -23.47 -19.79 8.28
C ASP A 434 -23.97 -20.69 9.42
N LEU A 435 -23.96 -22.00 9.19
CA LEU A 435 -24.45 -23.02 10.12
C LEU A 435 -23.36 -23.59 11.04
N GLY A 436 -22.10 -23.18 10.91
CA GLY A 436 -21.03 -23.87 11.65
C GLY A 436 -19.65 -23.23 11.68
N GLY A 437 -19.44 -22.09 11.00
CA GLY A 437 -18.14 -21.49 10.78
C GLY A 437 -17.19 -22.38 9.97
N LEU A 438 -16.09 -21.82 9.47
CA LEU A 438 -15.14 -22.56 8.64
C LEU A 438 -14.59 -23.82 9.35
N PRO A 439 -14.78 -25.04 8.81
CA PRO A 439 -14.30 -26.27 9.45
C PRO A 439 -12.78 -26.30 9.57
N SER A 440 -12.29 -26.72 10.74
CA SER A 440 -10.86 -26.91 10.98
C SER A 440 -10.24 -27.89 9.97
N GLY A 441 -9.09 -27.52 9.39
CA GLY A 441 -8.34 -28.35 8.44
C GLY A 441 -8.57 -28.01 6.96
N LEU A 442 -9.53 -27.12 6.66
CA LEU A 442 -9.67 -26.52 5.33
C LEU A 442 -8.74 -25.30 5.23
N LEU A 443 -7.71 -25.44 4.41
CA LEU A 443 -6.69 -24.40 4.18
C LEU A 443 -7.22 -23.36 3.20
N VAL A 444 -7.19 -22.09 3.60
CA VAL A 444 -7.71 -20.96 2.83
C VAL A 444 -6.91 -20.81 1.51
N GLU A 445 -5.63 -21.17 1.50
CA GLU A 445 -4.75 -21.13 0.32
C GLU A 445 -5.10 -22.18 -0.75
N ARG A 446 -5.97 -23.13 -0.42
CA ARG A 446 -6.43 -24.20 -1.33
C ARG A 446 -7.90 -24.04 -1.70
N GLN A 447 -8.43 -22.84 -1.50
CA GLN A 447 -9.83 -22.53 -1.70
C GLN A 447 -10.02 -21.73 -2.99
N ILE A 448 -11.14 -21.99 -3.67
CA ILE A 448 -11.66 -21.16 -4.75
C ILE A 448 -13.16 -21.01 -4.58
N VAL A 449 -13.69 -19.82 -4.84
CA VAL A 449 -15.10 -19.48 -4.67
C VAL A 449 -15.72 -19.21 -6.04
N VAL A 450 -16.94 -19.72 -6.21
CA VAL A 450 -17.78 -19.48 -7.39
C VAL A 450 -19.05 -18.79 -6.90
N TYR A 451 -19.45 -17.70 -7.56
CA TYR A 451 -20.63 -16.91 -7.19
C TYR A 451 -21.33 -16.38 -8.46
N PRO A 452 -22.55 -15.81 -8.37
CA PRO A 452 -23.24 -15.32 -9.55
C PRO A 452 -22.55 -14.10 -10.18
N ALA A 453 -22.44 -14.09 -11.52
CA ALA A 453 -21.76 -13.01 -12.25
C ALA A 453 -22.45 -11.64 -12.14
N GLU A 454 -23.76 -11.63 -11.91
CA GLU A 454 -24.53 -10.43 -11.62
C GLU A 454 -25.46 -10.71 -10.45
N LEU A 455 -25.40 -9.85 -9.42
CA LEU A 455 -26.35 -9.88 -8.31
C LEU A 455 -27.48 -8.88 -8.58
N GLN A 456 -28.71 -9.38 -8.68
CA GLN A 456 -29.91 -8.54 -8.89
C GLN A 456 -30.63 -8.23 -7.57
N SER A 457 -30.53 -9.14 -6.59
CA SER A 457 -31.05 -9.01 -5.23
C SER A 457 -30.33 -10.00 -4.30
N CYS A 458 -30.47 -9.83 -2.98
CA CYS A 458 -29.94 -10.80 -2.02
C CYS A 458 -30.61 -12.19 -2.09
N ASP A 459 -31.84 -12.28 -2.60
CA ASP A 459 -32.53 -13.56 -2.78
C ASP A 459 -31.88 -14.43 -3.88
N ASP A 460 -31.14 -13.79 -4.79
CA ASP A 460 -30.41 -14.44 -5.88
C ASP A 460 -28.94 -14.71 -5.54
N ASP A 461 -28.50 -14.37 -4.32
CA ASP A 461 -27.11 -14.56 -3.89
C ASP A 461 -26.81 -16.03 -3.56
N TRP A 462 -25.59 -16.46 -3.83
CA TRP A 462 -25.10 -17.78 -3.46
C TRP A 462 -23.58 -17.83 -3.66
N ALA A 463 -22.92 -18.72 -2.92
CA ALA A 463 -21.53 -19.03 -3.15
C ALA A 463 -21.26 -20.53 -3.06
N ILE A 464 -20.36 -21.01 -3.89
CA ILE A 464 -19.82 -22.37 -3.81
C ILE A 464 -18.34 -22.25 -3.52
N TRP A 465 -17.94 -22.76 -2.36
CA TRP A 465 -16.54 -22.81 -1.96
C TRP A 465 -16.02 -24.20 -2.24
N LEU A 466 -14.96 -24.28 -3.05
CA LEU A 466 -14.28 -25.52 -3.40
C LEU A 466 -12.92 -25.54 -2.72
N TRP A 467 -12.55 -26.67 -2.12
CA TRP A 467 -11.17 -26.91 -1.68
C TRP A 467 -10.54 -28.00 -2.52
N ILE A 468 -9.23 -27.87 -2.75
CA ILE A 468 -8.43 -28.85 -3.48
C ILE A 468 -7.30 -29.45 -2.65
N ASP A 469 -6.85 -30.65 -3.01
CA ASP A 469 -5.61 -31.22 -2.52
C ASP A 469 -4.38 -30.74 -3.31
N GLU A 470 -3.19 -31.19 -2.92
CA GLU A 470 -1.91 -30.85 -3.58
C GLU A 470 -1.83 -31.28 -5.05
N ARG A 471 -2.72 -32.17 -5.49
CA ARG A 471 -2.80 -32.65 -6.86
C ARG A 471 -3.88 -31.92 -7.67
N GLY A 472 -4.59 -30.97 -7.07
CA GLY A 472 -5.67 -30.22 -7.73
C GLY A 472 -6.99 -30.96 -7.77
N ARG A 473 -7.16 -31.97 -6.91
CA ARG A 473 -8.40 -32.72 -6.83
C ARG A 473 -9.33 -32.08 -5.82
N ILE A 474 -10.60 -31.91 -6.16
CA ILE A 474 -11.60 -31.31 -5.28
C ILE A 474 -11.85 -32.24 -4.09
N THR A 475 -11.58 -31.75 -2.89
CA THR A 475 -11.78 -32.46 -1.61
C THR A 475 -13.07 -32.06 -0.92
N THR A 476 -13.55 -30.85 -1.17
CA THR A 476 -14.67 -30.27 -0.43
C THR A 476 -15.45 -29.32 -1.34
N VAL A 477 -16.78 -29.38 -1.24
CA VAL A 477 -17.70 -28.45 -1.91
C VAL A 477 -18.69 -27.97 -0.85
N ASN A 478 -18.66 -26.66 -0.57
CA ASN A 478 -19.57 -26.01 0.36
C ASN A 478 -20.51 -25.09 -0.40
N LEU A 479 -21.81 -25.28 -0.23
CA LEU A 479 -22.82 -24.38 -0.78
C LEU A 479 -23.26 -23.39 0.31
N LEU A 480 -23.25 -22.11 0.00
CA LEU A 480 -23.88 -21.05 0.76
C LEU A 480 -25.02 -20.46 -0.07
N VAL A 481 -26.16 -20.25 0.56
CA VAL A 481 -27.38 -19.66 -0.02
C VAL A 481 -27.93 -18.63 0.97
N PRO A 482 -28.82 -17.72 0.55
CA PRO A 482 -29.34 -16.67 1.42
C PRO A 482 -30.11 -17.26 2.60
N GLU A 483 -30.08 -16.60 3.76
CA GLU A 483 -31.00 -16.93 4.85
C GLU A 483 -32.45 -16.64 4.43
N ALA A 484 -33.35 -17.59 4.67
CA ALA A 484 -34.76 -17.55 4.24
C ALA A 484 -35.69 -16.83 5.23
#